data_AF-A0A972WCC1-F1
#
_entry.id   AF-A0A972WCC1-F1
#
_cell.length_a   1.000
_cell.length_b   1.000
_cell.length_c   1.000
_cell.angle_alpha   90.00
_cell.angle_beta   90.00
_cell.angle_gamma   90.00
#
_symmetry.space_group_name_H-M   'P 1'
#
loop_
_entity.id
_entity.type
_entity.pdbx_description
1 polymer ?
#
loop_
_entity_poly.entity_id
_entity_poly.type
_entity_poly.pdbx_seq_one_letter_code
_entity_poly.pdbx_strand_id
1 'polypeptide(L)'
;MPKNKNKGTDERTLQKSDDGSWIEVTGFVRRLLSDDNDGSRHQRFIIDIGNRRTLLIAHNLDLAERVPLGMGDRVLVRGMYEWNELGGLVHWTHHDPHGVEDGGYVRYRTRMFE
;
A
#
# COMPACT_ATOMS: atom_id res chain seq x y z
N MET A 1 8.16 -16.89 32.02
CA MET A 1 7.83 -15.63 31.33
C MET A 1 9.06 -15.09 30.63
N PRO A 2 9.02 -14.83 29.31
CA PRO A 2 9.88 -13.83 28.70
C PRO A 2 9.04 -12.72 28.04
N LYS A 3 9.17 -11.55 28.66
CA LYS A 3 9.23 -10.18 28.12
C LYS A 3 8.61 -9.88 26.74
N ASN A 4 7.48 -9.18 26.83
CA ASN A 4 7.07 -8.00 26.06
C ASN A 4 8.02 -7.58 24.90
N LYS A 5 7.53 -7.65 23.66
CA LYS A 5 8.00 -6.79 22.57
C LYS A 5 6.91 -5.76 22.28
N ASN A 6 7.20 -4.50 22.62
CA ASN A 6 6.46 -3.34 22.16
C ASN A 6 6.22 -3.46 20.65
N LYS A 7 4.95 -3.50 20.22
CA LYS A 7 4.55 -3.12 18.87
C LYS A 7 4.66 -1.60 18.74
N GLY A 8 5.89 -1.11 18.72
CA GLY A 8 6.19 0.22 18.21
C GLY A 8 5.99 0.20 16.70
N THR A 9 5.37 1.24 16.17
CA THR A 9 5.44 1.58 14.75
C THR A 9 6.91 1.69 14.36
N ASP A 10 7.51 0.60 13.89
CA ASP A 10 8.84 0.66 13.30
C ASP A 10 8.71 1.49 12.03
N GLU A 11 9.20 2.74 12.10
CA GLU A 11 9.36 3.64 10.97
C GLU A 11 10.44 3.08 10.04
N ARG A 12 10.15 1.94 9.39
CA ARG A 12 11.10 1.25 8.52
C ARG A 12 11.39 2.16 7.32
N THR A 13 12.66 2.51 7.21
CA THR A 13 13.21 3.17 6.01
C THR A 13 13.25 2.14 4.89
N LEU A 14 12.28 2.21 3.97
CA LEU A 14 12.27 1.42 2.74
C LEU A 14 13.46 1.82 1.86
N GLN A 15 14.15 0.83 1.32
CA GLN A 15 15.38 0.95 0.52
C GLN A 15 15.35 -0.03 -0.66
N LYS A 16 16.33 0.08 -1.55
CA LYS A 16 16.45 -0.81 -2.73
C LYS A 16 16.53 -2.30 -2.35
N SER A 17 17.10 -2.63 -1.19
CA SER A 17 17.19 -4.01 -0.70
C SER A 17 15.85 -4.61 -0.27
N ASP A 18 14.79 -3.78 -0.14
CA ASP A 18 13.45 -4.23 0.24
C ASP A 18 12.58 -4.55 -0.99
N ASP A 19 13.09 -4.35 -2.20
CA ASP A 19 12.40 -4.64 -3.46
C ASP A 19 11.86 -6.09 -3.50
N GLY A 20 10.62 -6.27 -3.93
CA GLY A 20 9.92 -7.54 -3.98
C GLY A 20 9.41 -8.05 -2.62
N SER A 21 9.57 -7.30 -1.53
CA SER A 21 9.05 -7.71 -0.22
C SER A 21 7.59 -7.30 -0.01
N TRP A 22 6.83 -8.15 0.69
CA TRP A 22 5.53 -7.76 1.24
C TRP A 22 5.71 -6.80 2.40
N ILE A 23 5.03 -5.66 2.34
CA ILE A 23 5.05 -4.64 3.39
C ILE A 23 3.64 -4.33 3.84
N GLU A 24 3.52 -3.82 5.07
CA GLU A 24 2.30 -3.22 5.59
C GLU A 24 2.64 -1.84 6.16
N VAL A 25 2.00 -0.80 5.63
CA VAL A 25 2.35 0.59 5.91
C VAL A 25 1.11 1.46 6.06
N THR A 26 1.16 2.39 7.02
CA THR A 26 0.13 3.41 7.21
C THR A 26 0.60 4.72 6.62
N GLY A 27 -0.28 5.43 5.92
CA GLY A 27 0.02 6.78 5.44
C GLY A 27 -1.23 7.62 5.24
N PHE A 28 -1.00 8.87 4.85
CA PHE A 28 -2.05 9.84 4.52
C PHE A 28 -2.03 10.17 3.03
N VAL A 29 -3.19 10.17 2.38
CA VAL A 29 -3.31 10.47 0.96
C VAL A 29 -2.86 11.91 0.69
N ARG A 30 -1.79 12.05 -0.12
CA ARG A 30 -1.25 13.34 -0.56
C ARG A 30 -1.62 13.71 -1.97
N ARG A 31 -1.97 12.73 -2.81
CA ARG A 31 -2.39 12.98 -4.18
C ARG A 31 -3.28 11.86 -4.67
N LEU A 32 -4.38 12.22 -5.31
CA LEU A 32 -5.18 11.32 -6.14
C LEU A 32 -4.72 11.49 -7.59
N LEU A 33 -4.43 10.39 -8.26
CA LEU A 33 -4.02 10.38 -9.67
C LEU A 33 -5.17 9.85 -10.52
N SER A 34 -5.16 10.16 -11.82
CA SER A 34 -6.04 9.48 -12.77
C SER A 34 -5.76 7.98 -12.72
N ASP A 35 -6.80 7.19 -12.90
CA ASP A 35 -6.65 5.74 -13.01
C ASP A 35 -5.69 5.39 -14.14
N ASP A 36 -4.98 4.30 -13.94
CA ASP A 36 -4.32 3.61 -15.02
C ASP A 36 -5.31 2.65 -15.67
N ASN A 37 -5.39 2.69 -17.00
CA ASN A 37 -6.25 1.81 -17.79
C ASN A 37 -5.48 1.09 -18.89
N ASP A 38 -4.15 1.15 -18.89
CA ASP A 38 -3.33 0.36 -19.79
C ASP A 38 -3.07 -1.03 -19.15
N GLY A 39 -3.56 -2.09 -19.79
CA GLY A 39 -3.59 -3.42 -19.19
C GLY A 39 -4.63 -3.53 -18.07
N SER A 40 -4.23 -4.07 -16.91
CA SER A 40 -5.12 -4.16 -15.75
C SER A 40 -5.37 -2.78 -15.16
N ARG A 41 -6.63 -2.49 -14.83
CA ARG A 41 -7.03 -1.17 -14.35
C ARG A 41 -6.55 -0.95 -12.93
N HIS A 42 -5.97 0.21 -12.65
CA HIS A 42 -5.50 0.55 -11.31
C HIS A 42 -5.99 1.93 -10.85
N GLN A 43 -6.56 1.99 -9.66
CA GLN A 43 -6.66 3.24 -8.92
C GLN A 43 -5.27 3.60 -8.39
N ARG A 44 -4.84 4.82 -8.66
CA ARG A 44 -3.52 5.32 -8.26
C ARG A 44 -3.63 6.48 -7.30
N PHE A 45 -2.88 6.41 -6.21
CA PHE A 45 -2.79 7.51 -5.24
C PHE A 45 -1.45 7.47 -4.53
N ILE A 46 -1.00 8.64 -4.07
CA ILE A 46 0.26 8.78 -3.34
C ILE A 46 -0.05 8.97 -1.87
N ILE A 47 0.60 8.18 -1.01
CA ILE A 47 0.53 8.34 0.44
C ILE A 47 1.84 8.91 0.98
N ASP A 48 1.76 9.78 1.99
CA ASP A 48 2.87 10.21 2.84
C ASP A 48 2.95 9.28 4.03
N ILE A 49 4.12 8.66 4.21
CA ILE A 49 4.42 7.68 5.26
C ILE A 49 5.33 8.25 6.35
N GLY A 50 5.52 9.58 6.37
CA GLY A 50 6.41 10.27 7.28
C GLY A 50 7.82 10.45 6.73
N ASN A 51 8.65 11.21 7.44
CA ASN A 51 10.07 11.47 7.10
C ASN A 51 10.28 11.97 5.66
N ARG A 52 9.32 12.74 5.12
CA ARG A 52 9.29 13.27 3.74
C ARG A 52 9.31 12.19 2.65
N ARG A 53 8.84 10.98 2.97
CA ARG A 53 8.76 9.86 2.03
C ARG A 53 7.33 9.63 1.59
N THR A 54 7.20 9.22 0.34
CA THR A 54 5.92 8.89 -0.27
C THR A 54 5.98 7.57 -0.99
N LEU A 55 4.84 6.87 -1.03
CA LEU A 55 4.65 5.67 -1.85
C LEU A 55 3.52 5.90 -2.84
N LEU A 56 3.73 5.45 -4.08
CA LEU A 56 2.65 5.29 -5.04
C LEU A 56 1.94 3.98 -4.77
N ILE A 57 0.62 4.02 -4.54
CA ILE A 57 -0.21 2.82 -4.40
C ILE A 57 -0.91 2.57 -5.72
N ALA A 58 -0.76 1.37 -6.27
CA ALA A 58 -1.45 0.86 -7.44
C ALA A 58 -2.45 -0.23 -7.01
N HIS A 59 -3.72 0.15 -6.89
CA HIS A 59 -4.80 -0.74 -6.44
C HIS A 59 -5.60 -1.27 -7.62
N ASN A 60 -5.55 -2.58 -7.84
CA ASN A 60 -6.12 -3.23 -9.01
C ASN A 60 -7.66 -3.24 -8.94
N LEU A 61 -8.31 -2.52 -9.86
CA LEU A 61 -9.76 -2.35 -9.94
C LEU A 61 -10.48 -3.49 -10.68
N ASP A 62 -9.72 -4.40 -11.28
CA ASP A 62 -10.28 -5.60 -11.88
C ASP A 62 -10.47 -6.71 -10.83
N LEU A 63 -9.74 -6.63 -9.72
CA LEU A 63 -9.79 -7.61 -8.63
C LEU A 63 -10.49 -7.08 -7.37
N ALA A 64 -10.40 -5.78 -7.10
CA ALA A 64 -10.94 -5.16 -5.90
C ALA A 64 -11.81 -3.94 -6.21
N GLU A 65 -12.71 -3.60 -5.27
CA GLU A 65 -13.52 -2.38 -5.36
C GLU A 65 -12.66 -1.11 -5.21
N ARG A 66 -13.01 -0.05 -5.94
CA ARG A 66 -12.40 1.27 -5.75
C ARG A 66 -12.52 1.73 -4.29
N VAL A 67 -11.40 2.22 -3.75
CA VAL A 67 -11.36 2.85 -2.43
C VAL A 67 -11.88 4.29 -2.54
N PRO A 68 -12.92 4.70 -1.79
CA PRO A 68 -13.52 6.03 -1.87
C PRO A 68 -12.69 7.08 -1.10
N LEU A 69 -11.47 7.32 -1.57
CA LEU A 69 -10.47 8.17 -0.92
C LEU A 69 -10.64 9.65 -1.27
N GLY A 70 -10.42 10.50 -0.27
CA GLY A 70 -10.17 11.92 -0.39
C GLY A 70 -8.74 12.30 -0.01
N MET A 71 -8.37 13.55 -0.30
CA MET A 71 -7.10 14.12 0.15
C MET A 71 -7.04 14.17 1.68
N GLY A 72 -5.90 13.78 2.26
CA GLY A 72 -5.69 13.74 3.71
C GLY A 72 -6.27 12.51 4.42
N ASP A 73 -6.95 11.61 3.71
CA ASP A 73 -7.46 10.38 4.30
C ASP A 73 -6.32 9.48 4.77
N ARG A 74 -6.51 8.83 5.93
CA ARG A 74 -5.59 7.82 6.46
C ARG A 74 -5.96 6.44 5.93
N VAL A 75 -4.95 5.71 5.45
CA VAL A 75 -5.08 4.33 4.98
C VAL A 75 -4.00 3.43 5.58
N LEU A 76 -4.33 2.15 5.77
CA LEU A 76 -3.36 1.07 5.96
C LEU A 76 -3.30 0.27 4.66
N VAL A 77 -2.11 0.04 4.12
CA VAL A 77 -1.90 -0.69 2.88
C VAL A 77 -1.00 -1.88 3.15
N ARG A 78 -1.42 -3.06 2.70
CA ARG A 78 -0.56 -4.24 2.56
C ARG A 78 -0.40 -4.55 1.08
N GLY A 79 0.82 -4.81 0.64
CA GLY A 79 1.12 -5.15 -0.74
C GLY A 79 2.59 -5.44 -0.94
N MET A 80 2.97 -5.78 -2.18
CA MET A 80 4.36 -5.97 -2.55
C MET A 80 5.01 -4.62 -2.90
N TYR A 81 6.22 -4.38 -2.40
CA TYR A 81 6.96 -3.15 -2.62
C TYR A 81 7.91 -3.28 -3.82
N GLU A 82 7.90 -2.27 -4.68
CA GLU A 82 8.87 -2.10 -5.77
C GLU A 82 9.65 -0.81 -5.58
N TRP A 83 10.97 -0.90 -5.60
CA TRP A 83 11.83 0.27 -5.45
C TRP A 83 11.94 1.04 -6.77
N ASN A 84 11.89 2.38 -6.67
CA ASN A 84 12.24 3.28 -7.76
C ASN A 84 12.84 4.60 -7.23
N GLU A 85 13.41 5.41 -8.12
CA GLU A 85 14.02 6.70 -7.76
C GLU A 85 13.01 7.74 -7.24
N LEU A 86 11.70 7.49 -7.36
CA LEU A 86 10.62 8.39 -6.96
C LEU A 86 10.04 8.06 -5.57
N GLY A 87 10.61 7.10 -4.84
CA GLY A 87 10.20 6.74 -3.48
C GLY A 87 9.54 5.37 -3.35
N GLY A 88 9.26 4.71 -4.48
CA GLY A 88 8.74 3.33 -4.53
C GLY A 88 7.24 3.23 -4.76
N LEU A 89 6.82 2.05 -5.17
CA LEU A 89 5.45 1.67 -5.52
C LEU A 89 5.01 0.47 -4.68
N VAL A 90 3.72 0.42 -4.34
CA VAL A 90 3.08 -0.77 -3.76
C VAL A 90 1.95 -1.21 -4.67
N HIS A 91 2.02 -2.46 -5.11
CA HIS A 91 1.00 -3.17 -5.88
C HIS A 91 0.59 -4.46 -5.15
N TRP A 92 -0.16 -5.36 -5.81
CA TRP A 92 -0.74 -6.54 -5.17
C TRP A 92 -1.53 -6.19 -3.90
N THR A 93 -2.24 -5.06 -3.93
CA THR A 93 -3.07 -4.59 -2.82
C THR A 93 -4.47 -5.20 -2.88
N HIS A 94 -4.52 -6.49 -3.20
CA HIS A 94 -5.72 -7.32 -3.36
C HIS A 94 -5.43 -8.75 -2.92
N HIS A 95 -6.47 -9.54 -2.69
CA HIS A 95 -6.33 -10.96 -2.36
C HIS A 95 -5.63 -11.71 -3.50
N ASP A 96 -4.80 -12.71 -3.18
CA ASP A 96 -4.18 -13.55 -4.21
C ASP A 96 -5.26 -14.45 -4.86
N PRO A 97 -5.58 -14.28 -6.16
CA PRO A 97 -6.62 -15.08 -6.82
C PRO A 97 -6.32 -16.59 -6.86
N HIS A 98 -5.05 -16.97 -6.66
CA HIS A 98 -4.61 -18.35 -6.62
C HIS A 98 -4.47 -18.91 -5.20
N GLY A 99 -4.58 -18.07 -4.16
CA GLY A 99 -4.49 -18.47 -2.76
C GLY A 99 -3.16 -19.09 -2.35
N VAL A 100 -2.06 -18.73 -3.02
CA VAL A 100 -0.70 -19.19 -2.67
C VAL A 100 -0.14 -18.34 -1.53
N GLU A 101 -0.37 -17.03 -1.60
CA GLU A 101 -0.03 -16.06 -0.56
C GLU A 101 -1.31 -15.49 0.08
N ASP A 102 -1.18 -14.86 1.25
CA ASP A 102 -2.33 -14.19 1.89
C ASP A 102 -2.85 -12.99 1.06
N GLY A 103 -2.05 -12.46 0.13
CA GLY A 103 -2.34 -11.27 -0.66
C GLY A 103 -2.16 -9.95 0.12
N GLY A 104 -2.67 -8.88 -0.47
CA GLY A 104 -2.64 -7.53 0.08
C GLY A 104 -4.01 -6.88 0.12
N TYR A 105 -4.06 -5.63 0.57
CA TYR A 105 -5.31 -4.90 0.73
C TYR A 105 -5.06 -3.40 0.90
N VAL A 106 -6.11 -2.60 0.70
CA VAL A 106 -6.21 -1.24 1.22
C VAL A 106 -7.30 -1.20 2.27
N ARG A 107 -6.96 -0.82 3.51
CA ARG A 107 -7.93 -0.60 4.58
C ARG A 107 -8.17 0.89 4.75
N TYR A 108 -9.41 1.30 4.50
CA TYR A 108 -9.91 2.66 4.68
C TYR A 108 -11.03 2.67 5.72
N ARG A 109 -10.83 3.45 6.79
CA ARG A 109 -11.70 3.44 7.98
C ARG A 109 -11.85 2.01 8.52
N THR A 110 -13.07 1.47 8.53
CA THR A 110 -13.41 0.13 9.02
C THR A 110 -13.51 -0.91 7.90
N ARG A 111 -13.35 -0.52 6.62
CA ARG A 111 -13.53 -1.40 5.47
C ARG A 111 -12.19 -1.79 4.86
N MET A 112 -12.06 -3.07 4.51
CA MET A 112 -10.96 -3.62 3.73
C MET A 112 -11.40 -3.73 2.26
N PHE A 113 -10.51 -3.37 1.36
CA PHE A 113 -10.67 -3.44 -0.09
C PHE A 113 -9.53 -4.32 -0.61
N GLU A 114 -9.89 -5.49 -1.13
CA GLU A 114 -8.97 -6.53 -1.63
C GLU A 114 -9.63 -7.38 -2.71
#